data_AF-A0A7W7L4C5-F1
#
_entry.id   AF-A0A7W7L4C5-F1
#
_cell.length_a   1.000
_cell.length_b   1.000
_cell.length_c   1.000
_cell.angle_alpha   90.00
_cell.angle_beta   90.00
_cell.angle_gamma   90.00
#
_symmetry.space_group_name_H-M   'P 1'
#
loop_
_entity.id
_entity.type
_entity.pdbx_description
1 polymer ?
#
loop_
_entity_poly.entity_id
_entity_poly.type
_entity_poly.pdbx_seq_one_letter_code
_entity_poly.pdbx_strand_id
1 'polypeptide(L)'
;MFRFSFSWIGTKPRALQFLGPNGSGKSTTMKMLLSLIRPTSGHAEVLGQEMTRATRRQLLGQIGSLIESPPGYAHLTGRENVRIVQRLLGLNDQQVETAVQMVRMQNQMDKKVREFSLGMK
;
A
#
# COMPACT_ATOMS: atom_id res chain seq x y z
N MET A 1 -16.48 16.66 15.77
CA MET A 1 -15.33 17.47 15.31
C MET A 1 -14.12 16.56 15.23
N PHE A 2 -13.67 16.14 14.04
CA PHE A 2 -12.44 15.34 13.93
C PHE A 2 -11.46 16.10 13.05
N ARG A 3 -10.36 16.55 13.66
CA ARG A 3 -9.24 17.23 12.99
C ARG A 3 -8.01 16.36 13.19
N PHE A 4 -7.55 15.69 12.14
CA PHE A 4 -6.26 15.02 12.14
C PHE A 4 -5.24 15.95 11.49
N SER A 5 -4.15 16.21 12.21
CA SER A 5 -2.99 16.96 11.73
C SER A 5 -1.77 16.08 11.96
N PHE A 6 -1.15 15.61 10.88
CA PHE A 6 0.19 15.05 10.90
C PHE A 6 1.04 15.88 9.95
N SER A 7 1.95 16.68 10.49
CA SER A 7 3.01 17.30 9.70
C SER A 7 4.34 16.64 10.05
N TRP A 8 5.09 16.24 9.03
CA TRP A 8 6.49 15.89 9.21
C TRP A 8 7.29 16.23 7.96
N ILE A 9 8.28 17.08 8.14
CA ILE A 9 9.24 17.50 7.13
C ILE A 9 10.58 16.91 7.58
N GLY A 10 11.01 15.83 6.93
CA GLY A 10 12.32 15.22 7.19
C GLY A 10 12.67 14.13 6.18
N THR A 11 13.94 13.74 6.15
CA THR A 11 14.50 12.83 5.14
C THR A 11 14.79 11.41 5.66
N LYS A 12 14.52 11.13 6.95
CA LYS A 12 14.81 9.83 7.59
C LYS A 12 13.55 8.94 7.71
N PRO A 13 13.64 7.63 7.41
CA PRO A 13 12.49 6.72 7.59
C PRO A 13 12.03 6.67 9.06
N ARG A 14 10.71 6.67 9.26
CA ARG A 14 10.05 6.58 10.57
C ARG A 14 8.86 5.63 10.51
N ALA A 15 8.53 5.03 11.66
CA ALA A 15 7.34 4.22 11.83
C ALA A 15 6.34 4.94 12.76
N LEU A 16 5.07 4.96 12.37
CA LEU A 16 3.96 5.45 13.18
C LEU A 16 2.93 4.32 13.32
N GLN A 17 2.38 4.15 14.52
CA GLN A 17 1.35 3.16 14.79
C GLN A 17 0.10 3.83 15.37
N PHE A 18 -1.07 3.50 14.80
CA PHE A 18 -2.35 3.87 15.39
C PHE A 18 -2.71 2.88 16.50
N LEU A 19 -2.91 3.36 17.73
CA LEU A 19 -3.25 2.54 18.89
C LEU A 19 -4.65 2.89 19.42
N GLY A 20 -5.44 1.88 19.81
CA GLY A 20 -6.79 2.04 20.35
C GLY A 20 -7.61 0.74 20.25
N PRO A 21 -8.77 0.64 20.93
CA PRO A 21 -9.61 -0.56 20.92
C PRO A 21 -10.21 -0.87 19.55
N ASN A 22 -10.72 -2.09 19.36
CA ASN A 22 -11.48 -2.43 18.15
C ASN A 22 -12.68 -1.49 17.99
N GLY A 23 -12.92 -1.02 16.77
CA GLY A 23 -13.97 -0.03 16.50
C GLY A 23 -13.58 1.44 16.75
N SER A 24 -12.37 1.74 17.25
CA SER A 24 -11.93 3.12 17.50
C SER A 24 -11.65 3.96 16.22
N GLY A 25 -11.92 3.42 15.03
CA GLY A 25 -11.76 4.13 13.77
C GLY A 25 -10.36 4.07 13.12
N LYS A 26 -9.38 3.33 13.67
CA LYS A 26 -8.00 3.25 13.10
C LYS A 26 -7.97 2.87 11.63
N SER A 27 -8.59 1.75 11.28
CA SER A 27 -8.64 1.25 9.89
C SER A 27 -9.40 2.23 9.00
N THR A 28 -10.47 2.85 9.51
CA THR A 28 -11.21 3.90 8.80
C THR A 28 -10.31 5.10 8.51
N THR A 29 -9.50 5.54 9.48
CA THR A 29 -8.53 6.63 9.31
C THR A 29 -7.47 6.28 8.28
N MET A 30 -6.89 5.07 8.33
CA MET A 30 -5.92 4.65 7.32
C MET A 30 -6.55 4.58 5.91
N LYS A 31 -7.79 4.09 5.78
CA LYS A 31 -8.55 4.11 4.53
C LYS A 31 -8.82 5.53 4.02
N MET A 32 -9.08 6.49 4.91
CA MET A 32 -9.24 7.90 4.54
C MET A 32 -7.93 8.50 4.01
N LEU A 33 -6.77 8.20 4.62
CA LEU A 33 -5.45 8.67 4.15
C LEU A 33 -5.10 8.12 2.75
N LEU A 34 -5.50 6.88 2.45
CA LEU A 34 -5.36 6.29 1.11
C LEU A 34 -6.46 6.71 0.13
N SER A 35 -7.34 7.63 0.52
CA SER A 35 -8.50 8.06 -0.28
C SER A 35 -9.46 6.90 -0.67
N LEU A 36 -9.49 5.81 0.11
CA LEU A 36 -10.42 4.68 -0.05
C LEU A 36 -11.80 4.97 0.57
N ILE A 37 -11.85 5.84 1.57
CA ILE A 37 -13.08 6.34 2.19
C ILE A 37 -13.05 7.88 2.16
N ARG A 38 -14.16 8.51 1.76
CA ARG A 38 -14.28 9.97 1.80
C ARG A 38 -14.60 10.42 3.23
N PRO A 39 -13.83 11.37 3.81
CA PRO A 39 -14.18 11.93 5.11
C PRO A 39 -15.51 12.70 5.01
N THR A 40 -16.34 12.60 6.04
CA THR A 40 -17.60 13.35 6.13
C THR A 40 -17.36 14.86 6.25
N SER A 41 -16.27 15.27 6.87
CA SER A 41 -15.82 16.66 6.99
C SER A 41 -14.30 16.73 7.18
N GLY A 42 -13.69 17.89 6.89
CA GLY A 42 -12.25 18.08 6.96
C GLY A 42 -11.51 17.69 5.67
N HIS A 43 -10.19 17.84 5.69
CA HIS A 43 -9.28 17.48 4.60
C HIS A 43 -8.11 16.66 5.14
N ALA A 44 -7.42 15.96 4.24
CA ALA A 44 -6.20 15.21 4.55
C ALA A 44 -5.06 15.78 3.70
N GLU A 45 -3.89 15.92 4.31
CA GLU A 45 -2.65 16.32 3.64
C GLU A 45 -1.67 15.14 3.72
N VAL A 46 -1.04 14.82 2.59
CA VAL A 46 -0.08 13.73 2.49
C VAL A 46 1.12 14.25 1.70
N LEU A 47 2.34 14.02 2.18
CA LEU A 47 3.58 14.50 1.54
C LEU A 47 3.57 16.01 1.25
N GLY A 48 2.98 16.83 2.14
CA GLY A 48 2.92 18.29 1.97
C GLY A 48 1.85 18.78 0.99
N GLN A 49 0.97 17.89 0.49
CA GLN A 49 -0.06 18.23 -0.48
C GLN A 49 -1.44 17.75 -0.03
N GLU A 50 -2.45 18.61 -0.17
CA GLU A 50 -3.83 18.25 0.12
C GLU A 50 -4.32 17.15 -0.83
N MET A 51 -5.01 16.14 -0.29
CA MET A 51 -5.57 15.00 -1.03
C MET A 51 -6.88 15.40 -1.75
N THR A 52 -6.74 16.00 -2.93
CA THR A 52 -7.85 16.45 -3.78
C THR A 52 -8.02 15.54 -5.00
N ARG A 53 -9.08 15.74 -5.80
CA ARG A 53 -9.24 14.98 -7.06
C ARG A 53 -8.07 15.19 -8.04
N ALA A 54 -7.46 16.37 -8.04
CA ALA A 54 -6.37 16.72 -8.94
C ALA A 54 -5.03 16.09 -8.50
N THR A 55 -4.74 16.09 -7.20
CA THR A 55 -3.45 15.63 -6.63
C THR A 55 -3.44 14.13 -6.31
N ARG A 56 -4.61 13.50 -6.12
CA ARG A 56 -4.74 12.10 -5.66
C ARG A 56 -3.89 11.12 -6.44
N ARG A 57 -3.94 11.15 -7.78
CA ARG A 57 -3.24 10.15 -8.61
C ARG A 57 -1.72 10.19 -8.38
N GLN A 58 -1.15 11.39 -8.31
CA GLN A 58 0.27 11.60 -8.05
C GLN A 58 0.65 11.17 -6.63
N LEU A 59 -0.16 11.54 -5.63
CA LEU A 59 0.12 11.22 -4.23
C LEU A 59 0.05 9.72 -3.96
N LEU A 60 -1.00 9.04 -4.45
CA LEU A 60 -1.15 7.59 -4.27
C LEU A 60 -0.07 6.80 -5.01
N GLY A 61 0.47 7.30 -6.13
CA GLY A 61 1.59 6.68 -6.82
C GLY A 61 2.90 6.64 -6.02
N GLN A 62 3.00 7.45 -4.96
CA GLN A 62 4.16 7.50 -4.06
C GLN A 62 3.95 6.69 -2.77
N ILE A 63 2.77 6.07 -2.61
CA ILE A 63 2.38 5.36 -1.39
C ILE A 63 2.20 3.88 -1.69
N GLY A 64 3.02 3.03 -1.08
CA GLY A 64 2.76 1.59 -1.00
C GLY A 64 1.80 1.30 0.16
N SER A 65 0.79 0.45 -0.06
CA SER A 65 -0.16 0.11 1.00
C SER A 65 -0.56 -1.36 1.02
N LEU A 66 -0.60 -1.94 2.22
CA LEU A 66 -1.23 -3.22 2.53
C LEU A 66 -2.22 -3.01 3.68
N ILE A 67 -3.45 -2.61 3.37
CA ILE A 67 -4.51 -2.36 4.37
C ILE A 67 -5.51 -3.52 4.44
N GLU A 68 -5.68 -4.26 3.35
CA GLU A 68 -6.58 -5.40 3.24
C GLU A 68 -5.77 -6.71 3.13
N SER A 69 -6.47 -7.85 3.15
CA SER A 69 -5.87 -9.18 2.93
C SER A 69 -5.02 -9.20 1.65
N PRO A 70 -3.87 -9.91 1.63
CA PRO A 70 -2.94 -9.91 0.50
C PRO A 70 -3.68 -10.27 -0.81
N PRO A 71 -3.75 -9.33 -1.77
CA PRO A 71 -4.51 -9.52 -2.99
C PRO A 71 -3.65 -10.29 -3.99
N GLY A 72 -3.68 -11.62 -3.91
CA GLY A 72 -3.05 -12.51 -4.88
C GLY A 72 -4.08 -13.41 -5.56
N TYR A 73 -3.98 -13.54 -6.89
CA TYR A 73 -4.73 -14.55 -7.63
C TYR A 73 -4.17 -15.94 -7.29
N ALA A 74 -4.90 -16.64 -6.41
CA ALA A 74 -4.46 -17.90 -5.82
C ALA A 74 -4.15 -19.02 -6.84
N HIS A 75 -4.79 -18.99 -8.00
CA HIS A 75 -4.60 -19.96 -9.08
C HIS A 75 -3.38 -19.68 -9.97
N LEU A 76 -2.84 -18.46 -9.90
CA LEU A 76 -1.67 -18.02 -10.65
C LEU A 76 -0.39 -18.20 -9.83
N THR A 77 0.73 -18.31 -10.52
CA THR A 77 2.08 -18.31 -9.94
C THR A 77 2.45 -16.95 -9.34
N GLY A 78 3.44 -16.91 -8.45
CA GLY A 78 3.99 -15.65 -7.95
C GLY A 78 4.44 -14.73 -9.09
N ARG A 79 5.09 -15.31 -10.12
CA ARG A 79 5.54 -14.59 -11.32
C ARG A 79 4.40 -13.95 -12.11
N GLU A 80 3.32 -14.69 -12.33
CA GLU A 80 2.13 -14.16 -13.02
C GLU A 80 1.47 -13.05 -12.22
N ASN A 81 1.35 -13.20 -10.89
CA ASN A 81 0.81 -12.16 -10.02
C ASN A 81 1.65 -10.87 -10.09
N VAL A 82 2.97 -10.98 -9.97
CA VAL A 82 3.87 -9.84 -10.05
C VAL A 82 3.82 -9.19 -11.43
N ARG A 83 3.68 -9.97 -12.51
CA ARG A 83 3.56 -9.46 -13.88
C ARG A 83 2.28 -8.65 -14.11
N ILE A 84 1.19 -8.98 -13.41
CA ILE A 84 -0.04 -8.17 -13.44
C ILE A 84 0.25 -6.78 -12.85
N VAL A 85 0.86 -6.72 -11.66
CA VAL A 85 1.22 -5.46 -11.00
C VAL A 85 2.24 -4.67 -11.83
N GLN A 86 3.24 -5.34 -12.39
CA GLN A 86 4.23 -4.74 -13.29
C GLN A 86 3.55 -3.99 -14.44
N ARG A 87 2.59 -4.61 -15.13
CA ARG A 87 1.86 -3.99 -16.23
C ARG A 87 0.98 -2.84 -15.78
N LEU A 88 0.28 -3.00 -14.65
CA LEU A 88 -0.60 -1.97 -14.11
C LEU A 88 0.15 -0.70 -13.71
N LEU A 89 1.38 -0.86 -13.19
CA LEU A 89 2.22 0.24 -12.72
C LEU A 89 3.24 0.72 -13.78
N GLY A 90 3.33 0.05 -14.94
CA GLY A 90 4.29 0.39 -16.00
C GLY A 90 5.75 0.18 -15.59
N LEU A 91 6.03 -0.84 -14.79
CA LEU A 91 7.37 -1.13 -14.27
C LEU A 91 8.20 -1.95 -15.27
N ASN A 92 9.51 -1.70 -15.28
CA ASN A 92 10.46 -2.52 -16.03
C ASN A 92 10.85 -3.80 -15.27
N ASP A 93 11.48 -4.75 -15.97
CA ASP A 93 11.87 -6.05 -15.40
C ASP A 93 12.87 -5.91 -14.25
N GLN A 94 13.78 -4.94 -14.32
CA GLN A 94 14.79 -4.70 -13.28
C GLN A 94 14.14 -4.28 -11.96
N GLN A 95 13.13 -3.40 -12.00
CA GLN A 95 12.38 -2.96 -10.81
C GLN A 95 11.66 -4.13 -10.15
N VAL A 96 11.07 -5.01 -10.96
CA VAL A 96 10.41 -6.23 -10.48
C VAL A 96 11.41 -7.17 -9.82
N GLU A 97 12.54 -7.42 -10.48
CA GLU A 97 13.58 -8.30 -9.96
C GLU A 97 14.10 -7.78 -8.61
N THR A 98 14.42 -6.49 -8.52
CA THR A 98 14.85 -5.87 -7.27
C THR A 98 13.81 -6.03 -6.15
N ALA A 99 12.53 -5.85 -6.44
CA ALA A 99 11.46 -6.04 -5.45
C ALA A 99 11.38 -7.49 -4.96
N VAL A 100 11.41 -8.46 -5.88
CA VAL A 100 11.37 -9.90 -5.55
C VAL A 100 12.59 -10.32 -4.72
N GLN A 101 13.77 -9.78 -5.06
CA GLN A 101 15.01 -10.03 -4.31
C GLN A 101 14.95 -9.45 -2.90
N MET A 102 14.41 -8.24 -2.74
CA MET A 102 14.28 -7.56 -1.44
C MET A 102 13.46 -8.37 -0.43
N VAL A 103 12.42 -9.06 -0.90
CA VAL A 103 11.56 -9.92 -0.07
C VAL A 103 11.97 -11.41 -0.11
N ARG A 104 13.11 -11.73 -0.75
CA ARG A 104 13.69 -13.08 -0.81
C ARG A 104 12.77 -14.16 -1.42
N MET A 105 11.99 -13.79 -2.44
CA MET A 105 10.98 -14.66 -3.05
C MET A 105 11.42 -15.32 -4.36
N GLN A 106 12.68 -15.14 -4.80
CA GLN A 106 13.19 -15.59 -6.10
C GLN A 106 12.88 -17.07 -6.37
N ASN A 107 13.08 -17.94 -5.36
CA ASN A 107 12.91 -19.39 -5.47
C ASN A 107 11.46 -19.86 -5.31
N GLN A 108 10.50 -18.94 -5.15
CA GLN A 108 9.08 -19.25 -4.93
C GLN A 108 8.20 -18.79 -6.10
N MET A 109 8.78 -18.09 -7.08
CA MET A 109 8.02 -17.40 -8.13
C MET A 109 7.23 -18.32 -9.05
N ASP A 110 7.64 -19.58 -9.20
CA ASP A 110 6.98 -20.55 -10.08
C ASP A 110 5.90 -21.39 -9.35
N LYS A 111 5.76 -21.21 -8.03
CA LYS A 111 4.67 -21.83 -7.26
C LYS A 111 3.40 -21.00 -7.35
N LYS A 112 2.23 -21.65 -7.29
CA LYS A 112 0.94 -20.97 -7.21
C LYS A 112 0.78 -20.26 -5.88
N VAL A 113 0.19 -19.07 -5.88
CA VAL A 113 0.01 -18.27 -4.66
C VAL A 113 -0.84 -18.98 -3.61
N ARG A 114 -1.75 -19.90 -3.99
CA ARG A 114 -2.47 -20.73 -3.01
C ARG A 114 -1.56 -21.61 -2.14
N GLU A 115 -0.37 -21.94 -2.63
CA GLU A 115 0.64 -22.76 -1.94
C GLU A 115 1.58 -21.92 -1.07
N PHE A 116 1.45 -20.58 -1.11
CA PHE A 116 2.24 -19.68 -0.27
C PHE A 116 1.75 -19.72 1.18
N SER A 117 2.68 -19.66 2.11
CA SER A 117 2.35 -19.36 3.51
C SER A 117 1.81 -17.95 3.64
N LEU A 118 1.17 -17.61 4.77
CA LEU A 118 0.66 -16.26 4.99
C LEU A 118 1.76 -15.20 4.93
N GLY A 119 2.99 -15.50 5.38
CA GLY A 119 4.11 -14.55 5.32
C GLY A 119 4.73 -14.40 3.93
N MET A 120 4.44 -15.32 3.00
CA MET A 120 4.87 -15.23 1.61
C MET A 120 3.87 -14.48 0.73
N LYS A 121 2.60 -14.42 1.14
CA LYS A 121 1.53 -13.69 0.45
C LYS A 121 1.61 -12.21 0.78
#